data_AF-A6VSR5-F1
#
_entry.id   AF-A6VSR5-F1
#
_cell.length_a   1.000
_cell.length_b   1.000
_cell.length_c   1.000
_cell.angle_alpha   90.00
_cell.angle_beta   90.00
_cell.angle_gamma   90.00
#
_symmetry.space_group_name_H-M   'P 1'
#
loop_
_entity.id
_entity.type
_entity.pdbx_description
1 polymer ?
#
loop_
_entity_poly.entity_id
_entity_poly.type
_entity_poly.pdbx_seq_one_letter_code
_entity_poly.pdbx_strand_id
1 'polypeptide(L)'
;MTNENLTPKKWIGKKKEGEIYRFQLFLAEKNINPEQIQIDTGVTARTVTNSIYEGKPLGAKLLREIHAKYGVSIDWLVSGKGRMFVDTPLSHLEISESRTDYKNDDPRYNRIVGLVQEFMANANEDEAAWLETQMKFNISQFKQFLNDQ
;
A
#
# COMPACT_ATOMS: atom_id res chain seq x y z
N MET A 1 -5.95 36.69 -1.70
CA MET A 1 -7.07 36.59 -0.73
C MET A 1 -7.75 35.25 -1.03
N THR A 2 -7.72 34.20 -0.23
CA THR A 2 -7.26 33.90 1.14
C THR A 2 -6.63 32.50 1.07
N ASN A 3 -5.36 32.36 1.46
CA ASN A 3 -4.75 31.05 1.67
C ASN A 3 -5.43 30.45 2.90
N GLU A 4 -6.42 29.58 2.67
CA GLU A 4 -6.95 28.71 3.71
C GLU A 4 -5.89 27.67 4.04
N ASN A 5 -4.90 28.12 4.81
CA ASN A 5 -4.10 27.24 5.65
C ASN A 5 -5.10 26.41 6.44
N LEU A 6 -5.15 25.10 6.14
CA LEU A 6 -5.79 24.06 6.93
C LEU A 6 -5.16 24.05 8.33
N THR A 7 -5.45 25.09 9.09
CA THR A 7 -5.20 25.16 10.51
C THR A 7 -6.18 24.15 11.10
N PRO A 8 -5.74 23.11 11.81
CA PRO A 8 -6.64 22.09 12.30
C PRO A 8 -7.51 22.70 13.41
N LYS A 9 -8.63 23.31 13.01
CA LYS A 9 -9.65 23.81 13.93
C LYS A 9 -10.29 22.60 14.60
N LYS A 10 -9.78 22.21 15.76
CA LYS A 10 -10.59 21.63 16.83
C LYS A 10 -11.14 20.21 16.61
N TRP A 11 -10.33 19.28 16.05
CA TRP A 11 -10.77 17.88 15.82
C TRP A 11 -9.87 16.78 16.40
N ILE A 12 -9.01 17.10 17.39
CA ILE A 12 -8.29 16.07 18.17
C ILE A 12 -9.26 15.52 19.24
N GLY A 13 -10.35 14.91 18.78
CA GLY A 13 -11.38 14.31 19.59
C GLY A 13 -11.30 12.78 19.51
N LYS A 14 -10.77 12.18 20.57
CA LYS A 14 -10.79 10.75 20.94
C LYS A 14 -9.97 9.81 20.05
N LYS A 15 -9.20 8.92 20.72
CA LYS A 15 -8.36 7.83 20.19
C LYS A 15 -8.72 7.41 18.76
N LYS A 16 -8.03 7.96 17.76
CA LYS A 16 -8.10 7.43 16.40
C LYS A 16 -6.94 6.47 16.22
N GLU A 17 -7.14 5.21 16.61
CA GLU A 17 -6.25 4.13 16.21
C GLU A 17 -6.76 3.64 14.84
N GLY A 18 -5.95 3.75 13.79
CA GLY A 18 -6.37 3.31 12.46
C GLY A 18 -5.62 3.96 11.30
N GLU A 19 -5.85 3.42 10.11
CA GLU A 19 -5.17 3.79 8.88
C GLU A 19 -5.35 5.27 8.53
N ILE A 20 -6.56 5.79 8.64
CA ILE A 20 -6.89 7.17 8.29
C ILE A 20 -6.20 8.17 9.22
N TYR A 21 -6.06 7.84 10.51
CA TYR A 21 -5.34 8.70 11.43
C TYR A 21 -3.85 8.79 11.09
N ARG A 22 -3.23 7.66 10.75
CA ARG A 22 -1.83 7.62 10.32
C ARG A 22 -1.63 8.35 9.01
N PHE A 23 -2.58 8.25 8.10
CA PHE A 23 -2.59 9.06 6.89
C PHE A 23 -2.67 10.56 7.22
N GLN A 24 -3.56 10.98 8.13
CA GLN A 24 -3.61 12.37 8.61
C GLN A 24 -2.30 12.84 9.27
N LEU A 25 -1.64 11.97 10.05
CA LEU A 25 -0.32 12.26 10.62
C LEU A 25 0.72 12.50 9.53
N PHE A 26 0.74 11.67 8.49
CA PHE A 26 1.63 11.85 7.34
C PHE A 26 1.36 13.19 6.62
N LEU A 27 0.09 13.56 6.40
CA LEU A 27 -0.26 14.84 5.77
C LEU A 27 0.24 16.03 6.59
N ALA A 28 0.10 15.95 7.92
CA ALA A 28 0.58 16.98 8.84
C ALA A 28 2.11 17.07 8.85
N GLU A 29 2.80 15.92 8.91
CA GLU A 29 4.27 15.83 8.92
C GLU A 29 4.89 16.42 7.65
N LYS A 30 4.31 16.16 6.48
CA LYS A 30 4.77 16.72 5.21
C LYS A 30 4.15 18.08 4.86
N ASN A 31 3.21 18.57 5.67
CA ASN A 31 2.43 19.78 5.40
C ASN A 31 1.83 19.80 3.99
N ILE A 32 1.26 18.67 3.55
CA ILE A 32 0.65 18.51 2.23
C ILE A 32 -0.87 18.49 2.32
N ASN A 33 -1.53 19.05 1.31
CA ASN A 33 -2.98 19.04 1.18
C ASN A 33 -3.43 17.98 0.13
N PRO A 34 -4.72 17.60 0.12
CA PRO A 34 -5.24 16.64 -0.86
C PRO A 34 -5.06 17.03 -2.33
N GLU A 35 -5.05 18.34 -2.62
CA GLU A 35 -4.85 18.87 -3.97
C GLU A 35 -3.41 18.64 -4.45
N GLN A 36 -2.43 18.81 -3.57
CA GLN A 36 -1.03 18.53 -3.85
C GLN A 36 -0.81 17.04 -4.11
N ILE A 37 -1.46 16.16 -3.34
CA ILE A 37 -1.45 14.72 -3.62
C ILE A 37 -2.01 14.43 -5.00
N GLN A 38 -3.10 15.08 -5.40
CA GLN A 38 -3.65 14.91 -6.74
C GLN A 38 -2.66 15.32 -7.83
N ILE A 39 -2.00 16.46 -7.66
CA ILE A 39 -0.98 16.94 -8.61
C ILE A 39 0.19 15.95 -8.69
N ASP A 40 0.62 15.42 -7.55
CA ASP A 40 1.81 14.58 -7.47
C ASP A 40 1.62 13.12 -7.87
N THR A 41 0.39 12.60 -7.74
CA THR A 41 0.08 11.16 -7.90
C THR A 41 -1.01 10.86 -8.93
N GLY A 42 -1.75 11.87 -9.39
CA GLY A 42 -2.91 11.69 -10.25
C GLY A 42 -4.12 11.03 -9.55
N VAL A 43 -4.06 10.77 -8.24
CA VAL A 43 -5.24 10.33 -7.47
C VAL A 43 -6.14 11.54 -7.21
N THR A 44 -7.42 11.44 -7.55
CA THR A 44 -8.32 12.58 -7.39
C THR A 44 -8.39 13.05 -5.94
N ALA A 45 -8.39 14.38 -5.75
CA ALA A 45 -8.53 15.00 -4.44
C ALA A 45 -9.79 14.50 -3.73
N ARG A 46 -10.87 14.22 -4.49
CA ARG A 46 -12.08 13.57 -3.99
C ARG A 46 -11.82 12.22 -3.32
N THR A 47 -10.97 11.38 -3.90
CA THR A 47 -10.63 10.07 -3.31
C THR A 47 -9.88 10.25 -1.98
N VAL A 48 -8.97 11.21 -1.94
CA VAL A 48 -8.19 11.55 -0.75
C VAL A 48 -9.11 12.13 0.34
N THR A 49 -9.97 13.09 0.00
CA THR A 49 -10.89 13.72 0.94
C THR A 49 -11.95 12.77 1.46
N ASN A 50 -12.50 11.88 0.62
CA ASN A 50 -13.42 10.83 1.06
C ASN A 50 -12.79 9.95 2.13
N SER A 51 -11.52 9.60 1.98
CA SER A 51 -10.81 8.78 2.98
C SER A 51 -10.64 9.54 4.30
N ILE A 52 -10.29 10.82 4.23
CA ILE A 52 -10.06 11.70 5.39
C ILE A 52 -11.36 12.01 6.16
N TYR A 53 -12.43 12.37 5.45
CA TYR A 53 -13.67 12.89 6.03
C TYR A 53 -14.73 11.84 6.25
N GLU A 54 -14.87 10.90 5.31
CA GLU A 54 -15.89 9.83 5.38
C GLU A 54 -15.34 8.57 6.06
N GLY A 55 -14.04 8.55 6.41
CA GLY A 55 -13.40 7.42 7.05
C GLY A 55 -13.29 6.17 6.16
N LYS A 56 -13.41 6.35 4.84
CA LYS A 56 -13.26 5.25 3.87
C LYS A 56 -11.81 4.72 3.89
N PRO A 57 -11.60 3.40 3.85
CA PRO A 57 -10.26 2.81 3.76
C PRO A 57 -9.47 3.36 2.57
N LEU A 58 -8.16 3.42 2.69
CA LEU A 58 -7.34 3.92 1.59
C LEU A 58 -7.25 2.84 0.51
N GLY A 59 -7.68 3.21 -0.70
CA GLY A 59 -7.61 2.29 -1.84
C GLY A 59 -6.15 1.92 -2.16
N ALA A 60 -5.95 0.70 -2.66
CA ALA A 60 -4.63 0.19 -3.03
C ALA A 60 -3.86 1.06 -4.03
N LYS A 61 -4.57 1.85 -4.86
CA LYS A 61 -3.94 2.85 -5.74
C LYS A 61 -3.30 3.97 -4.90
N LEU A 62 -4.07 4.61 -4.02
CA LEU A 62 -3.60 5.72 -3.18
C LEU A 62 -2.44 5.29 -2.28
N LEU A 63 -2.51 4.09 -1.68
CA LEU A 63 -1.42 3.53 -0.87
C LEU A 63 -0.09 3.40 -1.66
N ARG A 64 -0.15 2.83 -2.87
CA ARG A 64 1.01 2.65 -3.72
C ARG A 64 1.62 3.98 -4.15
N GLU A 65 0.77 4.93 -4.54
CA GLU A 65 1.22 6.25 -4.96
C GLU A 65 1.86 7.03 -3.80
N ILE A 66 1.27 6.98 -2.60
CA ILE A 66 1.85 7.65 -1.43
C ILE A 66 3.21 7.04 -1.08
N HIS A 67 3.31 5.71 -1.10
CA HIS A 67 4.57 5.01 -0.89
C HIS A 67 5.61 5.41 -1.95
N ALA A 68 5.26 5.36 -3.23
CA ALA A 68 6.17 5.65 -4.33
C ALA A 68 6.66 7.11 -4.30
N LYS A 69 5.75 8.06 -4.08
CA LYS A 69 6.04 9.49 -4.17
C LYS A 69 6.68 10.06 -2.91
N TYR A 70 6.23 9.63 -1.73
CA TYR A 70 6.60 10.23 -0.46
C TYR A 70 7.38 9.30 0.46
N GLY A 71 7.63 8.05 0.04
CA GLY A 71 8.40 7.08 0.81
C GLY A 71 7.72 6.66 2.11
N VAL A 72 6.39 6.67 2.16
CA VAL A 72 5.64 6.25 3.35
C VAL A 72 5.50 4.73 3.34
N SER A 73 5.81 4.09 4.46
CA SER A 73 5.60 2.65 4.64
C SER A 73 4.11 2.31 4.60
N ILE A 74 3.71 1.44 3.67
CA ILE A 74 2.34 0.92 3.60
C ILE A 74 2.01 0.12 4.87
N ASP A 75 2.96 -0.67 5.37
CA ASP A 75 2.79 -1.46 6.59
C ASP A 75 2.52 -0.56 7.81
N TRP A 76 3.25 0.54 7.93
CA TRP A 76 2.98 1.53 8.98
C TRP A 76 1.62 2.18 8.78
N LEU A 77 1.26 2.54 7.55
CA LEU A 77 -0.02 3.18 7.26
C LEU A 77 -1.20 2.28 7.64
N VAL A 78 -1.17 1.00 7.27
CA VAL A 78 -2.28 0.05 7.46
C VAL A 78 -2.29 -0.54 8.88
N SER A 79 -1.13 -0.91 9.42
CA SER A 79 -1.03 -1.64 10.70
C SER A 79 -0.57 -0.78 11.88
N GLY A 80 0.06 0.36 11.63
CA GLY A 80 0.71 1.19 12.66
C GLY A 80 2.03 0.63 13.19
N LYS A 81 2.51 -0.49 12.66
CA LYS A 81 3.79 -1.10 13.06
C LYS A 81 4.92 -0.60 12.17
N GLY A 82 6.10 -0.39 12.75
CA GLY A 82 7.29 0.08 12.03
C GLY A 82 7.42 1.61 12.00
N ARG A 83 8.22 2.12 11.06
CA ARG A 83 8.47 3.56 10.87
C ARG A 83 7.55 4.14 9.79
N MET A 84 7.18 5.41 9.95
CA MET A 84 6.34 6.14 8.98
C MET A 84 7.01 6.20 7.60
N PHE A 85 8.28 6.60 7.56
CA PHE A 85 9.05 6.69 6.34
C PHE A 85 9.98 5.49 6.20
N VAL A 86 10.14 5.03 4.97
CA VAL A 86 11.18 4.07 4.61
C VAL A 86 12.44 4.89 4.34
N ASP A 87 13.42 4.83 5.24
CA ASP A 87 14.65 5.63 5.19
C ASP A 87 15.54 5.22 4.00
N THR A 88 15.29 5.74 2.80
CA THR A 88 16.35 5.80 1.77
C THR A 88 16.07 6.82 0.66
N PRO A 89 16.90 7.87 0.49
CA PRO A 89 16.84 8.79 -0.65
C PRO A 89 17.08 8.13 -2.02
N LEU A 90 17.55 6.88 -2.05
CA LEU A 90 17.93 6.14 -3.26
C LEU A 90 16.99 4.95 -3.58
N SER A 91 16.07 4.56 -2.69
CA SER A 91 15.18 3.41 -2.92
C SER A 91 13.97 3.73 -3.82
N HIS A 92 13.73 5.00 -4.14
CA HIS A 92 12.56 5.45 -4.89
C HIS A 92 12.79 5.49 -6.41
N LEU A 93 14.05 5.54 -6.87
CA LEU A 93 14.43 5.46 -8.29
C LEU A 93 14.69 4.02 -8.74
N GLU A 94 14.78 3.09 -7.80
CA GLU A 94 14.84 1.65 -8.03
C GLU A 94 13.58 0.95 -7.51
N ILE A 95 12.40 1.42 -7.92
CA ILE A 95 11.39 0.43 -8.32
C ILE A 95 11.73 0.02 -9.76
N SER A 96 12.95 -0.49 -9.95
CA SER A 96 13.05 -1.65 -10.81
C SER A 96 12.06 -2.62 -10.16
N GLU A 97 11.07 -3.12 -10.90
CA GLU A 97 10.70 -4.50 -10.65
C GLU A 97 12.02 -5.23 -10.75
N SER A 98 12.69 -5.40 -9.61
CA SER A 98 13.87 -6.20 -9.58
C SER A 98 13.35 -7.51 -10.14
N ARG A 99 13.99 -7.98 -11.21
CA ARG A 99 14.24 -9.41 -11.32
C ARG A 99 15.02 -9.80 -10.07
N THR A 100 14.41 -9.66 -8.89
CA THR A 100 14.88 -10.23 -7.65
C THR A 100 14.60 -11.67 -7.90
N ASP A 101 15.65 -12.39 -8.28
CA ASP A 101 15.79 -13.78 -7.89
C ASP A 101 15.25 -13.87 -6.46
N TYR A 102 14.02 -14.37 -6.33
CA TYR A 102 13.37 -14.54 -5.04
C TYR A 102 14.22 -15.55 -4.29
N LYS A 103 15.17 -15.07 -3.50
CA LYS A 103 15.94 -15.94 -2.63
C LYS A 103 14.96 -16.52 -1.63
N ASN A 104 14.98 -17.85 -1.47
CA ASN A 104 14.11 -18.63 -0.59
C ASN A 104 14.09 -18.16 0.89
N ASP A 105 14.94 -17.21 1.27
CA ASP A 105 15.04 -16.64 2.62
C ASP A 105 14.24 -15.35 2.84
N ASP A 106 13.53 -14.79 1.85
CA ASP A 106 12.68 -13.61 2.09
C ASP A 106 11.48 -13.96 3.00
N PRO A 107 11.34 -13.35 4.20
CA PRO A 107 10.22 -13.59 5.10
C PRO A 107 8.85 -13.26 4.50
N ARG A 108 8.78 -12.37 3.51
CA ARG A 108 7.55 -12.03 2.79
C ARG A 108 7.20 -13.12 1.77
N TYR A 109 8.18 -13.61 1.02
CA TYR A 109 8.02 -14.75 0.10
C TYR A 109 7.50 -15.97 0.87
N ASN A 110 8.15 -16.31 1.97
CA ASN A 110 7.78 -17.46 2.80
C ASN A 110 6.36 -17.34 3.39
N ARG A 111 5.93 -16.14 3.76
CA ARG A 111 4.54 -15.90 4.21
C ARG A 111 3.51 -16.09 3.11
N ILE A 112 3.80 -15.57 1.91
CA ILE A 112 2.89 -15.68 0.77
C ILE A 112 2.80 -17.14 0.31
N VAL A 113 3.94 -17.82 0.18
CA VAL A 113 4.01 -19.24 -0.19
C VAL A 113 3.30 -20.10 0.86
N GLY A 114 3.52 -19.86 2.15
CA GLY A 114 2.83 -20.58 3.22
C GLY A 114 1.31 -20.42 3.16
N LEU A 115 0.83 -19.20 2.93
CA LEU A 115 -0.60 -18.92 2.78
C LEU A 115 -1.21 -19.64 1.57
N VAL A 116 -0.50 -19.65 0.43
CA VAL A 116 -0.95 -20.35 -0.77
C VAL A 116 -0.96 -21.87 -0.56
N GLN A 117 0.08 -22.42 0.06
CA GLN A 117 0.17 -23.86 0.35
C GLN A 117 -0.92 -24.31 1.34
N GLU A 118 -1.15 -23.53 2.40
CA GLU A 118 -2.22 -23.79 3.37
C GLU A 118 -3.60 -23.73 2.71
N PHE A 119 -3.82 -22.78 1.82
CA PHE A 119 -5.05 -22.70 1.04
C PHE A 119 -5.22 -23.92 0.14
N MET A 120 -4.20 -24.26 -0.68
CA MET A 120 -4.26 -25.39 -1.60
C MET A 120 -4.44 -26.73 -0.90
N ALA A 121 -3.90 -26.90 0.31
CA ALA A 121 -4.06 -28.13 1.10
C ALA A 121 -5.48 -28.32 1.64
N ASN A 122 -6.26 -27.25 1.78
CA ASN A 122 -7.63 -27.28 2.31
C ASN A 122 -8.70 -26.95 1.26
N ALA A 123 -8.30 -26.58 0.05
CA ALA A 123 -9.20 -26.22 -1.04
C ALA A 123 -9.80 -27.47 -1.70
N ASN A 124 -11.04 -27.35 -2.18
CA ASN A 124 -11.61 -28.34 -3.09
C ASN A 124 -11.04 -28.18 -4.52
N GLU A 125 -11.34 -29.14 -5.42
CA GLU A 125 -10.80 -29.15 -6.80
C GLU A 125 -11.08 -27.84 -7.56
N ASP A 126 -12.27 -27.28 -7.41
CA ASP A 126 -12.68 -26.05 -8.10
C ASP A 126 -11.97 -24.80 -7.53
N GLU A 127 -11.81 -24.74 -6.21
CA GLU A 127 -11.11 -23.65 -5.51
C GLU A 127 -9.61 -23.64 -5.82
N ALA A 128 -9.00 -24.83 -5.88
CA ALA A 128 -7.61 -25.00 -6.29
C ALA A 128 -7.40 -24.56 -7.75
N ALA A 129 -8.28 -25.02 -8.66
CA ALA A 129 -8.23 -24.64 -10.07
C ALA A 129 -8.46 -23.13 -10.28
N TRP A 130 -9.38 -22.54 -9.50
CA TRP A 130 -9.62 -21.10 -9.51
C TRP A 130 -8.39 -20.31 -9.05
N LEU A 131 -7.76 -20.70 -7.93
CA LEU A 131 -6.59 -20.00 -7.43
C LEU A 131 -5.42 -20.11 -8.40
N GLU A 132 -5.18 -21.28 -8.97
CA GLU A 132 -4.14 -21.49 -9.98
C GLU A 132 -4.39 -20.60 -11.20
N THR A 133 -5.64 -20.48 -11.63
CA THR A 133 -6.06 -19.59 -12.73
C THR A 133 -5.81 -18.12 -12.38
N GLN A 134 -6.19 -17.69 -11.18
CA GLN A 134 -5.94 -16.32 -10.73
C GLN A 134 -4.46 -15.99 -10.63
N MET A 135 -3.62 -16.94 -10.17
CA MET A 135 -2.18 -16.79 -10.12
C MET A 135 -1.58 -16.70 -11.53
N LYS A 136 -2.00 -17.57 -12.45
CA LYS A 136 -1.60 -17.54 -13.87
C LYS A 136 -1.94 -16.20 -14.52
N PHE A 137 -3.13 -15.64 -14.29
CA PHE A 137 -3.53 -14.41 -14.97
C PHE A 137 -2.92 -13.16 -14.35
N ASN A 138 -2.83 -13.09 -13.02
CA ASN A 138 -2.51 -11.84 -12.30
C ASN A 138 -1.05 -11.74 -11.82
N ILE A 139 -0.26 -12.81 -11.86
CA ILE A 139 1.14 -12.81 -11.40
C ILE A 139 2.06 -13.19 -12.55
N SER A 140 2.72 -12.17 -13.14
CA SER A 140 3.68 -12.31 -14.24
C SER A 140 4.82 -13.28 -13.91
N GLN A 141 5.22 -13.33 -12.63
CA GLN A 141 6.29 -14.19 -12.11
C GLN A 141 5.87 -15.67 -12.07
N PHE A 142 4.60 -15.97 -11.81
CA PHE A 142 4.10 -17.35 -11.82
C PHE A 142 4.01 -17.91 -13.25
N LYS A 143 3.69 -17.06 -14.23
CA LYS A 143 3.80 -17.40 -15.65
C LYS A 143 5.23 -17.76 -16.07
N GLN A 144 6.25 -17.09 -15.52
CA GLN A 144 7.65 -17.42 -15.79
C GLN A 144 8.04 -18.76 -15.14
N PHE A 145 7.69 -18.98 -13.87
CA PHE A 145 7.94 -20.24 -13.18
C PHE A 145 7.36 -21.47 -13.89
N LEU A 146 6.14 -21.37 -14.45
CA LEU A 146 5.51 -22.44 -15.21
C LEU A 146 6.18 -22.71 -16.58
N ASN A 147 6.88 -21.73 -17.14
CA ASN A 147 7.58 -21.89 -18.43
C ASN A 147 9.01 -22.44 -18.25
N ASP A 148 9.57 -22.35 -17.05
CA ASP A 148 10.90 -22.87 -16.70
C ASP A 148 10.86 -24.32 -16.16
N GLN A 149 9.67 -24.95 -16.14
CA GLN A 149 9.41 -26.37 -15.87
C GLN A 149 9.29 -27.15 -17.19
#